data_AF-A0A453FUM6-F1
#
_entry.id   AF-A0A453FUM6-F1
#
_cell.length_a   1.000
_cell.length_b   1.000
_cell.length_c   1.000
_cell.angle_alpha   90.00
_cell.angle_beta   90.00
_cell.angle_gamma   90.00
#
_symmetry.space_group_name_H-M   'P 1'
#
loop_
_entity.id
_entity.type
_entity.pdbx_description
1 polymer ?
#
loop_
_entity_poly.entity_id
_entity_poly.type
_entity_poly.pdbx_seq_one_letter_code
_entity_poly.pdbx_strand_id
1 'polypeptide(L)'
;PANRSRASPPPSPTPRKEKHLSRHRIDSSTRIPSLDLKQQWLVGFLLRRHAMASLPLLRQVLVPALVLLCLSPACAARRVSVAVYYETLCPFCSGFVVNDLARIFRNGLSSNVDLRLVPFGNGRVSPDGSMSCQHGEDECQLNAIEACVISVWPDAVN
;
A
#
# COMPACT_ATOMS: atom_id res chain seq x y z
N PRO A 1 -1.66 58.56 5.92
CA PRO A 1 -1.85 57.90 4.62
C PRO A 1 -2.76 56.68 4.77
N ALA A 2 -4.05 56.92 4.55
CA ALA A 2 -5.08 55.91 4.44
C ALA A 2 -4.90 55.08 3.16
N ASN A 3 -5.19 53.78 3.20
CA ASN A 3 -6.13 53.21 2.21
C ASN A 3 -6.68 51.86 2.69
N ARG A 4 -7.83 51.91 3.38
CA ARG A 4 -8.67 50.74 3.65
C ARG A 4 -9.65 50.67 2.48
N SER A 5 -9.32 49.87 1.46
CA SER A 5 -10.19 49.68 0.29
C SER A 5 -11.46 48.96 0.72
N ARG A 6 -12.54 49.73 0.78
CA ARG A 6 -13.91 49.32 1.05
C ARG A 6 -14.46 48.65 -0.21
N ALA A 7 -14.66 47.33 -0.17
CA ALA A 7 -15.39 46.62 -1.23
C ALA A 7 -16.90 46.78 -1.00
N SER A 8 -17.61 47.21 -2.04
CA SER A 8 -19.05 47.47 -2.06
C SER A 8 -19.86 46.17 -2.05
N PRO A 9 -21.05 46.14 -1.41
CA PRO A 9 -21.92 44.97 -1.41
C PRO A 9 -22.58 44.73 -2.77
N PRO A 10 -22.95 43.47 -3.10
CA PRO A 10 -23.58 43.12 -4.37
C PRO A 10 -25.04 43.63 -4.45
N PRO A 11 -25.55 43.88 -5.67
CA PRO A 11 -26.89 44.41 -5.87
C PRO A 11 -27.98 43.37 -5.62
N SER A 12 -29.11 43.84 -5.08
CA SER A 12 -30.35 43.07 -4.86
C SER A 12 -31.08 42.78 -6.17
N PRO A 13 -31.68 41.58 -6.36
CA PRO A 13 -32.48 41.27 -7.54
C PRO A 13 -33.85 41.98 -7.52
N THR A 14 -34.19 42.63 -8.63
CA THR A 14 -35.47 43.32 -8.87
C THR A 14 -36.54 42.40 -9.48
N PRO A 15 -37.84 42.74 -9.43
CA PRO A 15 -38.92 41.79 -9.70
C PRO A 15 -39.32 41.66 -11.17
N ARG A 16 -39.60 40.41 -11.55
CA ARG A 16 -40.64 39.85 -12.46
C ARG A 16 -41.09 40.67 -13.69
N LYS A 17 -41.10 40.00 -14.86
CA LYS A 17 -42.16 40.15 -15.87
C LYS A 17 -42.66 38.78 -16.32
N GLU A 18 -43.90 38.46 -15.94
CA GLU A 18 -44.66 37.33 -16.49
C GLU A 18 -45.04 37.64 -17.94
N LYS A 19 -44.71 36.74 -18.87
CA LYS A 19 -45.32 36.71 -20.20
C LYS A 19 -46.44 35.69 -20.20
N HIS A 20 -47.66 36.20 -20.20
CA HIS A 20 -48.87 35.44 -20.47
C HIS A 20 -48.82 34.99 -21.94
N LEU A 21 -48.55 33.70 -22.17
CA LEU A 21 -48.57 33.13 -23.52
C LEU A 21 -49.79 32.22 -23.67
N SER A 22 -50.66 32.65 -24.57
CA SER A 22 -51.97 32.08 -24.86
C SER A 22 -51.89 30.62 -25.32
N ARG A 23 -52.86 29.87 -24.82
CA ARG A 23 -53.07 28.43 -24.93
C ARG A 23 -53.39 28.02 -26.38
N HIS A 24 -52.44 27.44 -27.11
CA HIS A 24 -52.73 26.69 -28.32
C HIS A 24 -53.14 25.26 -27.97
N ARG A 25 -54.40 24.93 -28.28
CA ARG A 25 -55.02 23.62 -28.14
C ARG A 25 -54.48 22.73 -29.27
N ILE A 26 -53.61 21.77 -28.95
CA ILE A 26 -53.25 20.68 -29.88
C ILE A 26 -54.23 19.54 -29.64
N ASP A 27 -54.93 19.19 -30.71
CA ASP A 27 -55.93 18.13 -30.80
C ASP A 27 -55.29 16.75 -30.59
N SER A 28 -55.81 15.97 -29.65
CA SER A 28 -55.37 14.60 -29.34
C SER A 28 -56.11 13.62 -30.25
N SER A 29 -55.77 13.61 -31.55
CA SER A 29 -56.30 12.60 -32.46
C SER A 29 -55.27 12.22 -33.52
N THR A 30 -54.23 11.50 -33.10
CA THR A 30 -53.47 10.62 -33.99
C THR A 30 -52.88 9.51 -33.14
N ARG A 31 -53.67 8.46 -32.93
CA ARG A 31 -53.24 7.26 -32.20
C ARG A 31 -52.36 6.44 -33.15
N ILE A 32 -51.05 6.63 -33.05
CA ILE A 32 -50.05 5.75 -33.67
C ILE A 32 -50.33 4.32 -33.15
N PRO A 33 -50.45 3.29 -34.01
CA PRO A 33 -50.54 1.92 -33.53
C PRO A 33 -49.22 1.61 -32.81
N SER A 34 -49.33 1.41 -31.50
CA SER A 34 -48.23 0.95 -30.66
C SER A 34 -47.80 -0.42 -31.18
N LEU A 35 -46.73 -0.47 -31.97
CA LEU A 35 -45.95 -1.69 -32.07
C LEU A 35 -45.49 -2.06 -30.66
N ASP A 36 -45.87 -3.27 -30.26
CA ASP A 36 -45.73 -3.81 -28.92
C ASP A 36 -44.27 -3.75 -28.45
N LEU A 37 -43.98 -2.82 -27.53
CA LEU A 37 -42.64 -2.61 -26.98
C LEU A 37 -42.10 -3.87 -26.30
N LYS A 38 -42.95 -4.84 -25.93
CA LYS A 38 -42.53 -6.12 -25.35
C LYS A 38 -41.92 -7.08 -26.37
N GLN A 39 -42.30 -6.97 -27.64
CA GLN A 39 -41.70 -7.78 -28.70
C GLN A 39 -40.29 -7.28 -29.06
N GLN A 40 -40.02 -5.98 -28.96
CA GLN A 40 -38.70 -5.41 -29.26
C GLN A 40 -37.59 -5.88 -28.29
N TRP A 41 -37.93 -6.08 -27.02
CA TRP A 41 -36.97 -6.54 -26.01
C TRP A 41 -36.58 -8.01 -26.19
N LEU A 42 -37.51 -8.89 -26.56
CA LEU A 42 -37.23 -10.32 -26.73
C LEU A 42 -36.31 -10.58 -27.92
N VAL A 43 -36.56 -9.96 -29.08
CA VAL A 43 -35.66 -10.07 -30.25
C VAL A 43 -34.30 -9.41 -29.95
N GLY A 44 -34.29 -8.27 -29.27
CA GLY A 44 -33.05 -7.60 -28.85
C GLY A 44 -32.22 -8.41 -27.86
N PHE A 45 -32.86 -9.15 -26.95
CA PHE A 45 -32.19 -10.01 -25.96
C PHE A 45 -31.69 -11.32 -26.58
N LEU A 46 -32.42 -11.89 -27.55
CA LEU A 46 -32.01 -13.08 -28.30
C LEU A 46 -30.88 -12.75 -29.30
N LEU A 47 -30.95 -11.62 -30.02
CA LEU A 47 -29.88 -11.16 -30.92
C LEU A 47 -28.62 -10.67 -30.17
N ARG A 48 -28.76 -10.10 -28.96
CA ARG A 48 -27.61 -9.76 -28.09
C ARG A 48 -26.93 -10.96 -27.45
N ARG A 49 -27.63 -12.10 -27.29
CA ARG A 49 -27.03 -13.34 -26.76
C ARG A 49 -26.10 -14.03 -27.75
N HIS A 50 -26.33 -13.86 -29.05
CA HIS A 50 -25.50 -14.49 -30.09
C HIS A 50 -24.29 -13.65 -30.53
N ALA A 51 -24.30 -12.33 -30.36
CA ALA A 51 -23.17 -11.46 -30.75
C ALA A 51 -22.01 -11.41 -29.72
N MET A 52 -22.18 -11.98 -28.53
CA MET A 52 -21.21 -11.92 -27.41
C MET A 52 -20.59 -13.29 -27.08
N ALA A 53 -20.81 -14.31 -27.91
CA ALA A 53 -20.44 -15.70 -27.60
C ALA A 53 -19.10 -16.16 -28.17
N SER A 54 -18.36 -15.32 -28.90
CA SER A 54 -17.11 -15.70 -29.59
C SER A 54 -15.80 -15.25 -28.90
N LEU A 55 -15.87 -14.37 -27.89
CA LEU A 55 -14.75 -13.98 -27.01
C LEU A 55 -14.73 -14.56 -25.56
N PRO A 56 -15.61 -15.48 -25.12
CA PRO A 56 -15.66 -15.88 -23.71
C PRO A 56 -14.54 -16.86 -23.32
N LEU A 57 -14.03 -17.69 -24.24
CA LEU A 57 -13.02 -18.70 -23.89
C LEU A 57 -11.70 -18.06 -23.42
N LEU A 58 -11.23 -17.02 -24.12
CA LEU A 58 -10.01 -16.33 -23.74
C LEU A 58 -10.14 -15.73 -22.34
N ARG A 59 -11.29 -15.12 -22.03
CA ARG A 59 -11.55 -14.52 -20.71
C ARG A 59 -11.74 -15.57 -19.61
N GLN A 60 -12.35 -16.72 -19.93
CA GLN A 60 -12.57 -17.84 -19.00
C GLN A 60 -11.27 -18.56 -18.64
N VAL A 61 -10.24 -18.52 -19.48
CA VAL A 61 -8.92 -19.13 -19.20
C VAL A 61 -7.92 -18.09 -18.69
N LEU A 62 -7.90 -16.89 -19.26
CA LEU A 62 -6.93 -15.84 -18.91
C LEU A 62 -7.11 -15.34 -17.47
N VAL A 63 -8.35 -15.17 -17.01
CA VAL A 63 -8.63 -14.70 -15.64
C VAL A 63 -8.15 -15.72 -14.59
N PRO A 64 -8.56 -17.00 -14.62
CA PRO A 64 -8.04 -17.97 -13.66
C PRO A 64 -6.55 -18.25 -13.84
N ALA A 65 -5.99 -18.20 -15.06
CA ALA A 65 -4.55 -18.31 -15.26
C ALA A 65 -3.78 -17.15 -14.62
N LEU A 66 -4.29 -15.91 -14.74
CA LEU A 66 -3.71 -14.73 -14.09
C LEU A 66 -3.87 -14.80 -12.56
N VAL A 67 -5.03 -15.23 -12.07
CA VAL A 67 -5.26 -15.46 -10.64
C VAL A 67 -4.30 -16.53 -10.11
N LEU A 68 -4.16 -17.67 -10.80
CA LEU A 68 -3.23 -18.73 -10.43
C LEU A 68 -1.77 -18.25 -10.46
N LEU A 69 -1.42 -17.38 -11.40
CA LEU A 69 -0.11 -16.73 -11.46
C LEU A 69 0.12 -15.77 -10.28
N CYS A 70 -0.89 -15.00 -9.88
CA CYS A 70 -0.83 -14.08 -8.73
C CYS A 70 -0.78 -14.80 -7.37
N LEU A 71 -1.38 -15.99 -7.26
CA LEU A 71 -1.27 -16.83 -6.06
C LEU A 71 0.05 -17.61 -5.99
N SER A 72 0.90 -17.53 -7.01
CA SER A 72 2.19 -18.21 -6.97
C SER A 72 3.12 -17.60 -5.91
N PRO A 73 3.92 -18.42 -5.19
CA PRO A 73 4.90 -17.92 -4.23
C PRO A 73 5.99 -17.06 -4.88
N ALA A 74 6.09 -17.07 -6.22
CA ALA A 74 6.98 -16.17 -6.97
C ALA A 74 6.56 -14.69 -6.86
N CYS A 75 5.29 -14.40 -6.52
CA CYS A 75 4.81 -13.06 -6.23
C CYS A 75 5.00 -12.64 -4.76
N ALA A 76 5.49 -13.52 -3.87
CA ALA A 76 5.75 -13.17 -2.49
C ALA A 76 6.89 -12.13 -2.44
N ALA A 77 6.64 -10.99 -1.79
CA ALA A 77 7.66 -9.99 -1.56
C ALA A 77 8.79 -10.58 -0.73
N ARG A 78 10.01 -10.58 -1.29
CA ARG A 78 11.21 -11.07 -0.60
C ARG A 78 11.53 -10.14 0.56
N ARG A 79 11.79 -10.69 1.75
CA ARG A 79 12.29 -9.91 2.89
C ARG A 79 13.62 -9.24 2.53
N VAL A 80 13.83 -8.05 3.07
CA VAL A 80 15.09 -7.32 2.93
C VAL A 80 16.05 -7.83 3.99
N SER A 81 17.19 -8.39 3.57
CA SER A 81 18.22 -8.84 4.50
C SER A 81 19.02 -7.64 5.01
N VAL A 82 19.12 -7.51 6.34
CA VAL A 82 19.85 -6.44 7.02
C VAL A 82 20.75 -7.08 8.08
N ALA A 83 22.06 -6.83 7.99
CA ALA A 83 23.02 -7.26 9.01
C ALA A 83 23.60 -6.05 9.73
N VAL A 84 23.54 -6.08 11.07
CA VAL A 84 24.06 -5.02 11.93
C VAL A 84 25.28 -5.55 12.67
N TYR A 85 26.43 -4.95 12.40
CA TYR A 85 27.69 -5.23 13.07
C TYR A 85 27.96 -4.14 14.08
N TYR A 86 28.14 -4.50 15.35
CA TYR A 86 28.22 -3.54 16.43
C TYR A 86 29.08 -4.05 17.60
N GLU A 87 29.37 -3.16 18.53
CA GLU A 87 30.13 -3.43 19.75
C GLU A 87 29.25 -3.12 20.97
N THR A 88 29.28 -3.98 21.97
CA THR A 88 28.42 -3.87 23.17
C THR A 88 28.70 -2.62 24.00
N LEU A 89 29.97 -2.17 24.08
CA LEU A 89 30.36 -0.99 24.86
C LEU A 89 30.54 0.27 24.02
N CYS A 90 30.30 0.22 22.71
CA CYS A 90 30.30 1.42 21.89
C CYS A 90 29.00 2.23 22.11
N PRO A 91 29.09 3.52 22.50
CA PRO A 91 27.92 4.34 22.81
C PRO A 91 27.03 4.61 21.59
N PHE A 92 27.62 4.72 20.40
CA PHE A 92 26.86 4.92 19.16
C PHE A 92 26.16 3.64 18.70
N CYS A 93 26.83 2.50 18.86
CA CYS A 93 26.28 1.18 18.55
C CYS A 93 25.07 0.86 19.42
N SER A 94 25.23 0.93 20.75
CA SER A 94 24.14 0.72 21.70
C SER A 94 23.01 1.74 21.48
N GLY A 95 23.36 3.01 21.23
CA GLY A 95 22.43 4.06 20.87
C GLY A 95 21.58 3.71 19.64
N PHE A 96 22.20 3.24 18.56
CA PHE A 96 21.51 2.83 17.34
C PHE A 96 20.59 1.62 17.59
N VAL A 97 21.06 0.58 18.28
CA VAL A 97 20.28 -0.64 18.54
C VAL A 97 19.02 -0.31 19.36
N VAL A 98 19.19 0.43 20.46
CA VAL A 98 18.10 0.72 21.40
C VAL A 98 17.14 1.78 20.85
N ASN A 99 17.66 2.84 20.23
CA ASN A 99 16.84 3.99 19.87
C ASN A 99 16.26 3.88 18.46
N ASP A 100 16.99 3.32 17.50
CA ASP A 100 16.62 3.36 16.09
C ASP A 100 16.21 1.98 15.57
N LEU A 101 17.07 0.97 15.71
CA LEU A 101 16.80 -0.38 15.23
C LEU A 101 15.56 -0.98 15.91
N ALA A 102 15.42 -0.82 17.23
CA ALA A 102 14.25 -1.30 17.96
C ALA A 102 12.90 -0.75 17.43
N ARG A 103 12.90 0.38 16.70
CA ARG A 103 11.66 0.93 16.09
C ARG A 103 11.09 0.04 15.00
N ILE A 104 11.89 -0.78 14.33
CA ILE A 104 11.39 -1.64 13.25
C ILE A 104 10.36 -2.67 13.76
N PHE A 105 10.52 -3.12 15.01
CA PHE A 105 9.60 -4.04 15.68
C PHE A 105 8.30 -3.36 16.13
N ARG A 106 8.30 -2.04 16.34
CA ARG A 106 7.12 -1.27 16.73
C ARG A 106 6.30 -0.78 15.55
N ASN A 107 6.96 -0.51 14.42
CA ASN A 107 6.34 0.13 13.25
C ASN A 107 5.82 -0.88 12.21
N GLY A 108 5.86 -2.18 12.50
CA GLY A 108 5.42 -3.24 11.59
C GLY A 108 6.39 -3.52 10.43
N LEU A 109 7.63 -3.04 10.49
CA LEU A 109 8.65 -3.33 9.48
C LEU A 109 9.32 -4.69 9.69
N SER A 110 9.26 -5.27 10.89
CA SER A 110 9.89 -6.55 11.23
C SER A 110 9.47 -7.69 10.28
N SER A 111 8.21 -7.76 9.85
CA SER A 111 7.74 -8.80 8.91
C SER A 111 8.36 -8.73 7.51
N ASN A 112 8.97 -7.61 7.16
CA ASN A 112 9.57 -7.34 5.85
C ASN A 112 11.10 -7.40 5.86
N VAL A 113 11.70 -7.60 7.03
CA VAL A 113 13.15 -7.60 7.23
C VAL A 113 13.59 -8.98 7.71
N ASP A 114 14.75 -9.42 7.24
CA ASP A 114 15.50 -10.55 7.77
C ASP A 114 16.72 -9.96 8.49
N LEU A 115 16.62 -9.82 9.82
CA LEU A 115 17.58 -9.06 10.63
C LEU A 115 18.62 -10.00 11.25
N ARG A 116 19.89 -9.70 11.01
CA ARG A 116 21.02 -10.39 11.63
C ARG A 116 21.83 -9.45 12.50
N LEU A 117 21.88 -9.73 13.79
CA LEU A 117 22.74 -9.02 14.75
C LEU A 117 24.09 -9.73 14.89
N VAL A 118 25.18 -8.97 14.86
CA VAL A 118 26.56 -9.48 14.98
C VAL A 118 27.35 -8.62 15.97
N PRO A 119 27.40 -9.00 17.26
CA PRO A 119 28.17 -8.29 18.28
C PRO A 119 29.66 -8.71 18.17
N PHE A 120 30.45 -7.90 17.48
CA PHE A 120 31.90 -8.06 17.35
C PHE A 120 32.55 -6.74 16.94
N GLY A 121 31.99 -6.09 15.91
CA GLY A 121 32.40 -4.76 15.44
C GLY A 121 33.89 -4.64 15.15
N ASN A 122 34.58 -3.76 15.88
CA ASN A 122 36.02 -3.53 15.77
C ASN A 122 36.90 -4.55 16.53
N GLY A 123 36.30 -5.61 17.07
CA GLY A 123 37.03 -6.74 17.64
C GLY A 123 38.01 -7.35 16.64
N ARG A 124 39.10 -7.91 17.16
CA ARG A 124 40.13 -8.59 16.36
C ARG A 124 40.43 -9.94 16.96
N VAL A 125 40.61 -10.93 16.08
CA VAL A 125 41.10 -12.26 16.45
C VAL A 125 42.56 -12.35 16.04
N SER A 126 43.42 -12.62 17.01
CA SER A 126 44.83 -12.85 16.82
C SER A 126 45.08 -14.27 16.25
N PRO A 127 46.26 -14.54 15.66
CA PRO A 127 46.58 -15.86 15.11
C PRO A 127 46.55 -17.01 16.13
N ASP A 128 46.76 -16.71 17.41
CA ASP A 128 46.68 -17.65 18.52
C ASP A 128 45.23 -17.92 18.99
N GLY A 129 44.25 -17.29 18.35
CA GLY A 129 42.83 -17.38 18.70
C GLY A 129 42.42 -16.44 19.83
N SER A 130 43.33 -15.62 20.37
CA SER A 130 42.96 -14.59 21.36
C SER A 130 42.12 -13.50 20.71
N MET A 131 41.12 -13.01 21.44
CA MET A 131 40.25 -11.93 21.01
C MET A 131 40.65 -10.63 21.71
N SER A 132 40.61 -9.53 20.97
CA SER A 132 40.86 -8.19 21.51
C SER A 132 39.77 -7.23 21.02
N CYS A 133 39.33 -6.34 21.91
CA CYS A 133 38.22 -5.43 21.67
C CYS A 133 38.64 -3.99 21.97
N GLN A 134 37.95 -3.01 21.38
CA GLN A 134 38.35 -1.59 21.47
C GLN A 134 38.14 -1.05 22.88
N HIS A 135 37.10 -1.50 23.56
CA HIS A 135 36.75 -1.06 24.91
C HIS A 135 37.21 -2.05 25.99
N GLY A 136 38.22 -2.88 25.69
CA GLY A 136 38.82 -3.82 26.64
C GLY A 136 38.10 -5.16 26.76
N GLU A 137 38.47 -5.92 27.78
CA GLU A 137 38.01 -7.31 27.96
C GLU A 137 36.51 -7.41 28.24
N ASP A 138 35.94 -6.44 28.96
CA ASP A 138 34.51 -6.43 29.27
C ASP A 138 33.65 -6.37 27.99
N GLU A 139 34.07 -5.60 26.98
CA GLU A 139 33.41 -5.59 25.67
C GLU A 139 33.49 -6.95 24.98
N CYS A 140 34.66 -7.60 25.03
CA CYS A 140 34.85 -8.93 24.47
C CYS A 140 33.93 -9.96 25.14
N GLN A 141 33.82 -9.92 26.48
CA GLN A 141 32.92 -10.78 27.25
C GLN A 141 31.45 -10.50 26.92
N LEU A 142 31.06 -9.23 26.89
CA LEU A 142 29.68 -8.84 26.59
C LEU A 142 29.30 -9.18 25.13
N ASN A 143 30.19 -8.97 24.17
CA ASN A 143 29.99 -9.40 22.79
C ASN A 143 29.75 -10.91 22.70
N ALA A 144 30.53 -11.71 23.45
CA ALA A 144 30.37 -13.16 23.50
C ALA A 144 29.05 -13.58 24.17
N ILE A 145 28.65 -12.92 25.26
CA ILE A 145 27.37 -13.16 25.93
C ILE A 145 26.21 -12.86 24.98
N GLU A 146 26.24 -11.72 24.29
CA GLU A 146 25.17 -11.35 23.37
C GLU A 146 25.11 -12.27 22.14
N ALA A 147 26.25 -12.67 21.60
CA ALA A 147 26.32 -13.70 20.55
C ALA A 147 25.71 -15.03 21.02
N CYS A 148 25.95 -15.42 22.28
CA CYS A 148 25.36 -16.60 22.89
C CYS A 148 23.82 -16.46 22.98
N VAL A 149 23.32 -15.32 23.46
CA VAL A 149 21.86 -15.05 23.56
C VAL A 149 21.19 -15.14 22.20
N ILE A 150 21.78 -14.54 21.16
CA ILE A 150 21.28 -14.62 19.77
C ILE A 150 21.25 -16.06 19.28
N SER A 151 22.28 -16.85 19.60
CA SER A 151 22.39 -18.26 19.21
C SER A 151 21.32 -19.14 19.86
N VAL A 152 21.04 -18.92 21.15
CA VAL A 152 20.05 -19.74 21.91
C VAL A 152 18.61 -19.26 21.72
N TRP A 153 18.40 -18.01 21.33
CA TRP A 153 17.07 -17.44 21.12
C TRP A 153 16.95 -16.70 19.78
N PRO A 154 16.99 -17.43 18.65
CA PRO A 154 16.93 -16.82 17.31
C PRO A 154 15.58 -16.15 17.02
N ASP A 155 14.49 -16.65 17.60
CA ASP A 155 13.13 -16.10 17.39
C ASP A 155 12.93 -14.72 18.00
N ALA A 156 13.76 -14.31 18.97
CA ALA A 156 13.70 -12.96 19.54
C ALA A 156 14.22 -11.88 18.56
N VAL A 157 14.94 -12.30 17.51
CA VAL A 157 15.66 -11.41 16.59
C VAL A 157 15.05 -11.44 15.17
N ASN A 158 14.18 -12.41 14.86
CA ASN A 158 13.61 -12.70 13.53
C ASN A 158 12.11 -12.42 13.36
#